data_AF-A0A524D9T4-F1
#
_entry.id   AF-A0A524D9T4-F1
#
_cell.length_a   1.000
_cell.length_b   1.000
_cell.length_c   1.000
_cell.angle_alpha   90.00
_cell.angle_beta   90.00
_cell.angle_gamma   90.00
#
_symmetry.space_group_name_H-M   'P 1'
#
loop_
_entity.id
_entity.type
_entity.pdbx_description
1 polymer ?
#
loop_
_entity_poly.entity_id
_entity_poly.type
_entity_poly.pdbx_seq_one_letter_code
_entity_poly.pdbx_strand_id
1 'polypeptide(L)'
;MRDILGVYIIDNDAKVFFEQEIYSQGSENINEAILSRIIITLQKFAEELGGGNIHKIEIGKNQVFILGDELTEYKFILWCNQKIKQKMAQNVLGEIKNIFIDTFMGQYHKDQEKLIKLKSKFSDKISKLFEKPKDVSGFLKKI
;
A
#
# COMPACT_ATOMS: atom_id res chain seq x y z
N MET A 1 -4.62 12.91 -1.15
CA MET A 1 -4.36 11.56 -1.70
C MET A 1 -3.60 11.58 -3.03
N ARG A 2 -3.47 12.71 -3.74
CA ARG A 2 -2.67 12.79 -4.99
C ARG A 2 -1.17 12.57 -4.80
N ASP A 3 -0.73 12.47 -3.55
CA ASP A 3 0.68 12.40 -3.17
C ASP A 3 1.16 10.98 -2.89
N ILE A 4 0.22 10.02 -2.91
CA ILE A 4 0.51 8.59 -2.81
C ILE A 4 0.65 8.08 -4.24
N LEU A 5 1.80 7.51 -4.53
CA LEU A 5 2.19 7.02 -5.84
C LEU A 5 1.98 5.51 -5.99
N GLY A 6 2.02 4.75 -4.90
CA GLY A 6 1.84 3.31 -4.98
C GLY A 6 1.72 2.61 -3.64
N VAL A 7 1.17 1.40 -3.70
CA VAL A 7 1.00 0.47 -2.59
C VAL A 7 1.70 -0.84 -2.94
N TYR A 8 2.48 -1.36 -2.02
CA TYR A 8 3.16 -2.65 -2.16
C TYR A 8 2.96 -3.50 -0.91
N ILE A 9 2.83 -4.80 -1.09
CA ILE A 9 2.75 -5.78 -0.01
C ILE A 9 3.76 -6.87 -0.29
N ILE A 10 4.65 -7.11 0.66
CA ILE A 10 5.68 -8.16 0.57
C ILE A 10 5.52 -9.16 1.70
N ASP A 11 5.83 -10.42 1.42
CA ASP A 11 5.86 -11.49 2.43
C ASP A 11 7.16 -11.46 3.26
N ASN A 12 7.33 -12.46 4.13
CA ASN A 12 8.55 -12.63 4.93
C ASN A 12 9.81 -12.88 4.11
N ASP A 13 9.68 -13.54 2.96
CA ASP A 13 10.78 -13.75 2.01
C ASP A 13 11.06 -12.48 1.18
N ALA A 14 10.31 -11.40 1.46
CA ALA A 14 10.32 -10.15 0.72
C ALA A 14 10.04 -10.32 -0.78
N LYS A 15 9.23 -11.32 -1.13
CA LYS A 15 8.62 -11.44 -2.44
C LYS A 15 7.40 -10.53 -2.51
N VAL A 16 7.21 -9.91 -3.66
CA VAL A 16 6.04 -9.06 -3.91
C VAL A 16 4.81 -9.94 -3.99
N PHE A 17 3.91 -9.78 -3.00
CA PHE A 17 2.60 -10.40 -3.01
C PHE A 17 1.61 -9.56 -3.81
N PHE A 18 1.68 -8.24 -3.65
CA PHE A 18 0.80 -7.30 -4.32
C PHE A 18 1.53 -5.99 -4.62
N GLU A 19 1.23 -5.41 -5.76
CA GLU A 19 1.68 -4.08 -6.15
C GLU A 19 0.55 -3.36 -6.89
N GLN A 20 0.41 -2.07 -6.62
CA GLN A 20 -0.50 -1.21 -7.37
C GLN A 20 0.06 0.21 -7.38
N GLU A 21 0.32 0.72 -8.58
CA GLU A 21 0.61 2.12 -8.79
C GLU A 21 -0.69 2.93 -8.81
N ILE A 22 -0.67 4.08 -8.14
CA ILE A 22 -1.78 5.02 -8.09
C ILE A 22 -1.42 6.16 -9.02
N TYR A 23 -1.84 6.04 -10.28
CA TYR A 23 -1.56 7.04 -11.29
C TYR A 23 -2.22 8.38 -10.95
N SER A 24 -1.40 9.36 -10.58
CA SER A 24 -1.75 10.77 -10.74
C SER A 24 -1.27 11.19 -12.14
N GLN A 25 -2.15 11.76 -12.98
CA GLN A 25 -1.74 12.35 -14.26
C GLN A 25 -0.50 13.24 -14.06
N GLY A 26 0.64 12.82 -14.62
CA GLY A 26 1.93 13.51 -14.51
C GLY A 26 2.99 12.87 -13.60
N SER A 27 2.75 11.70 -12.98
CA SER A 27 3.80 10.97 -12.27
C SER A 27 4.72 10.26 -13.26
N GLU A 28 6.00 10.63 -13.27
CA GLU A 28 7.06 9.83 -13.90
C GLU A 28 6.97 8.39 -13.38
N ASN A 29 6.97 7.40 -14.28
CA ASN A 29 6.91 5.98 -13.94
C ASN A 29 7.94 5.67 -12.83
N ILE A 30 7.50 4.94 -11.81
CA ILE A 30 8.44 4.42 -10.80
C ILE A 30 9.34 3.45 -11.55
N ASN A 31 10.62 3.78 -11.63
CA ASN A 31 11.61 2.90 -12.22
C ASN A 31 11.66 1.62 -11.35
N GLU A 32 11.33 0.46 -11.92
CA GLU A 32 11.38 -0.85 -11.25
C GLU A 32 12.69 -1.10 -10.50
N ALA A 33 13.80 -0.52 -10.97
CA ALA A 33 15.09 -0.59 -10.31
C ALA A 33 15.11 0.17 -8.96
N ILE A 34 14.36 1.27 -8.83
CA ILE A 34 14.20 2.01 -7.57
C ILE A 34 13.38 1.18 -6.59
N LEU A 35 12.27 0.58 -7.05
CA LEU A 35 11.44 -0.27 -6.22
C LEU A 35 12.22 -1.50 -5.71
N SER A 36 12.97 -2.14 -6.61
CA SER A 36 13.84 -3.27 -6.25
C SER A 36 14.90 -2.87 -5.22
N ARG A 37 15.52 -1.68 -5.37
CA ARG A 37 16.47 -1.15 -4.38
C ARG A 37 15.81 -0.87 -3.04
N ILE A 38 14.57 -0.37 -3.04
CA ILE A 38 13.79 -0.16 -1.83
C ILE A 38 13.54 -1.52 -1.17
N ILE A 39 13.02 -2.50 -1.89
CA ILE A 39 12.74 -3.85 -1.35
C ILE A 39 14.01 -4.48 -0.77
N ILE A 40 15.15 -4.41 -1.46
CA ILE A 40 16.43 -4.91 -0.95
C ILE A 40 16.88 -4.15 0.30
N THR A 41 16.68 -2.83 0.33
CA THR A 41 16.99 -2.01 1.50
C THR A 41 16.07 -2.38 2.67
N LEU A 42 14.78 -2.62 2.41
CA LEU A 42 13.81 -3.09 3.38
C LEU A 42 14.10 -4.49 3.89
N GLN A 43 14.60 -5.40 3.05
CA GLN A 43 15.07 -6.72 3.47
C GLN A 43 16.17 -6.61 4.54
N LYS A 44 17.13 -5.68 4.34
CA LYS A 44 18.19 -5.42 5.30
C LYS A 44 17.68 -4.79 6.59
N PHE A 45 16.67 -3.92 6.49
CA PHE A 45 16.03 -3.33 7.67
C PHE A 45 15.09 -4.30 8.38
N ALA A 46 14.47 -5.27 7.68
CA ALA A 46 13.51 -6.21 8.26
C ALA A 46 14.07 -7.08 9.38
N GLU A 47 15.39 -7.27 9.45
CA GLU A 47 16.08 -7.91 10.59
C GLU A 47 16.04 -7.03 11.86
N GLU A 48 15.86 -5.71 11.72
CA GLU A 48 15.81 -4.71 12.79
C GLU A 48 14.38 -4.17 13.07
N LEU A 49 13.47 -4.29 12.09
CA LEU A 49 12.09 -3.78 12.17
C LEU A 49 11.15 -4.78 12.88
N GLY A 50 11.32 -4.92 14.19
CA GLY A 50 10.34 -5.61 15.04
C GLY A 50 9.08 -4.76 15.29
N GLY A 51 7.91 -5.37 15.05
CA GLY A 51 6.61 -5.06 15.66
C GLY A 51 5.93 -3.70 15.37
N GLY A 52 4.71 -3.76 14.81
CA GLY A 52 3.57 -2.84 14.92
C GLY A 52 3.72 -1.35 14.57
N ASN A 53 4.93 -0.84 14.47
CA ASN A 53 5.23 0.57 14.28
C ASN A 53 5.42 0.89 12.79
N ILE A 54 5.02 2.10 12.42
CA ILE A 54 5.26 2.62 11.08
C ILE A 54 6.69 3.14 10.98
N HIS A 55 7.43 2.63 10.00
CA HIS A 55 8.77 3.10 9.66
C HIS A 55 8.70 4.03 8.45
N LYS A 56 9.54 5.07 8.45
CA LYS A 56 9.60 6.06 7.38
C LYS A 56 11.02 6.14 6.84
N ILE A 57 11.14 6.04 5.52
CA ILE A 57 12.40 6.21 4.79
C ILE A 57 12.23 7.39 3.83
N GLU A 58 13.19 8.31 3.79
CA GLU A 58 13.21 9.42 2.84
C GLU A 58 14.19 9.10 1.70
N ILE A 59 13.73 9.19 0.45
CA ILE A 59 14.52 8.90 -0.75
C ILE A 59 14.39 10.08 -1.71
N GLY A 60 15.34 11.01 -1.65
CA GLY A 60 15.28 12.25 -2.42
C GLY A 60 14.05 13.07 -2.04
N LYS A 61 13.13 13.26 -2.98
CA LYS A 61 11.84 13.95 -2.75
C LYS A 61 10.73 13.02 -2.27
N ASN A 62 10.95 11.71 -2.35
CA ASN A 62 9.94 10.70 -2.08
C ASN A 62 10.05 10.18 -0.64
N GLN A 63 8.95 9.63 -0.15
CA GLN A 63 8.86 9.00 1.16
C GLN A 63 8.29 7.60 1.03
N VAL A 64 8.89 6.66 1.76
CA VAL A 64 8.42 5.28 1.91
C VAL A 64 7.94 5.12 3.33
N PHE A 65 6.71 4.65 3.49
CA PHE A 65 6.20 4.25 4.79
C PHE A 65 6.00 2.75 4.81
N ILE A 66 6.42 2.10 5.89
CA ILE A 66 6.33 0.64 6.05
C ILE A 66 5.60 0.34 7.35
N LEU A 67 4.63 -0.57 7.29
CA LEU A 67 3.96 -1.13 8.45
C LEU A 67 4.15 -2.65 8.41
N GLY A 68 4.86 -3.19 9.40
CA GLY A 68 4.92 -4.64 9.63
C GLY A 68 3.71 -5.10 10.42
N ASP A 69 3.20 -6.30 10.09
CA ASP A 69 2.11 -6.93 10.83
C ASP A 69 2.52 -8.32 11.32
N GLU A 70 2.49 -8.51 12.63
CA GLU A 70 2.91 -9.76 13.27
C GLU A 70 1.93 -10.91 13.03
N LEU A 71 0.66 -10.61 12.75
CA LEU A 71 -0.38 -11.62 12.55
C LEU A 71 -0.30 -12.26 11.17
N THR A 72 -0.14 -11.44 10.14
CA THR A 72 -0.09 -11.89 8.74
C THR A 72 1.33 -12.15 8.28
N GLU A 73 2.33 -11.63 9.00
CA GLU A 73 3.74 -11.62 8.64
C GLU A 73 4.04 -10.92 7.29
N TYR A 74 3.09 -10.11 6.80
CA TYR A 74 3.30 -9.26 5.64
C TYR A 74 3.76 -7.87 6.07
N LYS A 75 4.48 -7.21 5.14
CA LYS A 75 4.86 -5.80 5.28
C LYS A 75 4.09 -4.99 4.25
N PHE A 76 3.41 -3.95 4.73
CA PHE A 76 2.62 -3.03 3.92
C PHE A 76 3.43 -1.77 3.67
N ILE A 77 3.55 -1.38 2.40
CA ILE A 77 4.45 -0.30 1.97
C ILE A 77 3.65 0.74 1.19
N LEU A 78 3.84 2.01 1.54
CA LEU A 78 3.26 3.17 0.87
C LEU A 78 4.37 4.04 0.28
N TRP A 79 4.32 4.27 -1.03
CA TRP A 79 5.26 5.14 -1.74
C TRP A 79 4.61 6.50 -2.04
N CYS A 80 5.31 7.60 -1.75
CA CYS A 80 4.75 8.95 -1.79
C CYS A 80 5.72 9.96 -2.43
N ASN A 81 5.21 10.94 -3.19
CA ASN A 81 6.01 11.98 -3.88
C ASN A 81 6.27 13.27 -3.09
N GLN A 82 5.58 13.45 -1.96
CA GLN A 82 5.66 14.63 -1.10
C GLN A 82 5.75 14.24 0.37
N LYS A 83 6.04 15.23 1.23
CA LYS A 83 6.09 15.06 2.67
C LYS A 83 4.69 14.82 3.26
N ILE A 84 4.22 13.58 3.16
CA ILE A 84 2.99 13.13 3.85
C ILE A 84 3.27 13.02 5.36
N LYS A 85 2.30 13.41 6.18
CA LYS A 85 2.39 13.24 7.63
C LYS A 85 2.36 11.75 7.97
N GLN A 86 3.26 11.30 8.84
CA GLN A 86 3.33 9.90 9.29
C GLN A 86 1.98 9.37 9.79
N LYS A 87 1.22 10.18 10.55
CA LYS A 87 -0.14 9.81 11.00
C LYS A 87 -1.09 9.49 9.84
N MET A 88 -1.01 10.23 8.74
CA MET A 88 -1.84 9.97 7.55
C MET A 88 -1.42 8.68 6.87
N ALA A 89 -0.11 8.46 6.70
CA ALA A 89 0.41 7.21 6.15
C ALA A 89 0.03 5.99 7.01
N GLN A 90 0.07 6.13 8.34
CA GLN A 90 -0.34 5.09 9.28
C GLN A 90 -1.82 4.74 9.16
N ASN A 91 -2.69 5.74 9.05
CA ASN A 91 -4.12 5.49 8.84
C ASN A 91 -4.35 4.74 7.52
N VAL A 92 -3.72 5.18 6.43
CA VAL A 92 -3.84 4.54 5.11
C VAL A 92 -3.33 3.11 5.14
N LEU A 93 -2.13 2.87 5.70
CA LEU A 93 -1.57 1.52 5.83
C LEU A 93 -2.43 0.62 6.72
N GLY A 94 -3.03 1.17 7.79
CA GLY A 94 -3.98 0.46 8.64
C GLY A 94 -5.25 0.04 7.89
N GLU A 95 -5.80 0.92 7.05
CA GLU A 95 -6.95 0.59 6.20
C GLU A 95 -6.61 -0.48 5.15
N ILE A 96 -5.45 -0.35 4.47
CA ILE A 96 -4.96 -1.36 3.52
C ILE A 96 -4.81 -2.72 4.22
N LYS A 97 -4.22 -2.73 5.42
CA LYS A 97 -4.06 -3.94 6.23
C LYS A 97 -5.39 -4.60 6.56
N ASN A 98 -6.37 -3.83 7.01
CA ASN A 98 -7.69 -4.36 7.34
C ASN A 98 -8.36 -4.95 6.08
N ILE A 99 -8.28 -4.25 4.94
CA ILE A 99 -8.79 -4.75 3.66
C ILE A 99 -8.10 -6.06 3.27
N PHE A 100 -6.79 -6.19 3.54
CA PHE A 100 -6.01 -7.38 3.26
C PHE A 100 -6.49 -8.56 4.12
N ILE A 101 -6.58 -8.37 5.43
CA ILE A 101 -7.07 -9.37 6.38
C ILE A 101 -8.48 -9.83 5.96
N ASP A 102 -9.40 -8.91 5.70
CA ASP A 102 -10.78 -9.23 5.28
C ASP A 102 -10.86 -9.98 3.94
N THR A 103 -9.87 -9.82 3.07
CA THR A 103 -9.88 -10.41 1.74
C THR A 103 -9.16 -11.76 1.70
N PHE A 104 -8.10 -11.93 2.49
CA PHE A 104 -7.21 -13.08 2.40
C PHE A 104 -7.21 -13.98 3.63
N MET A 105 -7.46 -13.47 4.85
CA MET A 105 -7.52 -14.33 6.05
C MET A 105 -8.76 -15.22 6.04
N GLY A 106 -8.58 -16.48 6.43
CA GLY A 106 -9.64 -17.49 6.45
C GLY A 106 -9.92 -18.16 5.09
N GLN A 107 -9.26 -17.74 4.01
CA GLN A 107 -9.37 -18.38 2.71
C GLN A 107 -8.07 -19.16 2.42
N TYR A 108 -8.16 -20.49 2.33
CA TYR A 108 -6.99 -21.34 2.07
C TYR A 108 -6.68 -21.34 0.56
N HIS A 109 -5.58 -20.70 0.16
CA HIS A 109 -5.27 -20.37 -1.25
C HIS A 109 -4.44 -21.44 -1.98
N LYS A 110 -4.88 -22.70 -1.95
CA LYS A 110 -4.25 -23.73 -2.80
C LYS A 110 -4.66 -23.62 -4.28
N ASP A 111 -5.74 -22.89 -4.56
CA ASP A 111 -6.27 -22.68 -5.90
C ASP A 111 -5.83 -21.32 -6.46
N GLN A 112 -5.04 -21.36 -7.54
CA GLN A 112 -4.49 -20.18 -8.20
C GLN A 112 -5.57 -19.29 -8.81
N GLU A 113 -6.65 -19.84 -9.36
CA GLU A 113 -7.72 -19.05 -9.96
C GLU A 113 -8.47 -18.24 -8.90
N LYS A 114 -8.70 -18.85 -7.73
CA LYS A 114 -9.26 -18.15 -6.57
C LYS A 114 -8.35 -17.01 -6.11
N LEU A 115 -7.05 -17.26 -6.03
CA LEU A 115 -6.08 -16.23 -5.63
C LEU A 115 -6.09 -15.03 -6.59
N ILE A 116 -6.16 -15.27 -7.90
CA ILE A 116 -6.25 -14.22 -8.91
C ILE A 116 -7.53 -13.37 -8.69
N LYS A 117 -8.68 -14.02 -8.48
CA LYS A 117 -9.95 -13.32 -8.22
C LYS A 117 -9.90 -12.49 -6.94
N LEU A 118 -9.26 -12.99 -5.89
CA LEU A 118 -9.09 -12.25 -4.64
C LEU A 118 -8.14 -11.06 -4.79
N LYS A 119 -7.02 -11.23 -5.51
CA LYS A 119 -6.12 -10.11 -5.82
C LYS A 119 -6.81 -9.02 -6.63
N SER A 120 -7.66 -9.38 -7.60
CA SER A 120 -8.49 -8.42 -8.34
C SER A 120 -9.47 -7.68 -7.42
N LYS A 121 -10.23 -8.41 -6.58
CA LYS A 121 -11.14 -7.81 -5.59
C LYS A 121 -10.43 -6.90 -4.59
N PHE A 122 -9.23 -7.29 -4.18
CA PHE A 122 -8.37 -6.49 -3.33
C PHE A 122 -7.97 -5.19 -4.04
N SER A 123 -7.46 -5.28 -5.27
CA SER A 123 -7.08 -4.11 -6.09
C SER A 123 -8.25 -3.13 -6.28
N ASP A 124 -9.47 -3.62 -6.50
CA ASP A 124 -10.66 -2.76 -6.62
C ASP A 124 -10.93 -1.99 -5.32
N LYS A 125 -10.79 -2.64 -4.17
CA LYS A 125 -10.96 -1.99 -2.86
C LYS A 125 -9.86 -0.95 -2.60
N ILE A 126 -8.62 -1.27 -2.95
CA ILE A 126 -7.49 -0.34 -2.87
C ILE A 126 -7.74 0.86 -3.77
N SER A 127 -8.20 0.67 -4.99
CA SER A 127 -8.52 1.77 -5.91
C SER A 127 -9.57 2.71 -5.31
N LYS A 128 -10.66 2.15 -4.75
CA LYS A 128 -11.72 2.93 -4.08
C LYS A 128 -11.25 3.71 -2.86
N LEU A 129 -10.25 3.21 -2.14
CA LEU A 129 -9.64 3.92 -1.01
C LEU A 129 -9.02 5.27 -1.47
N PHE A 130 -8.56 5.35 -2.71
CA PHE A 130 -7.91 6.54 -3.27
C PHE A 130 -8.80 7.35 -4.21
N GLU A 131 -10.00 6.87 -4.55
CA GLU A 131 -11.01 7.65 -5.25
C GLU A 131 -11.50 8.79 -4.36
N LYS A 132 -11.53 10.02 -4.88
CA LYS A 132 -12.10 11.16 -4.13
C LYS A 132 -13.58 10.87 -3.81
N PRO A 133 -14.10 11.29 -2.65
CA PRO A 133 -15.54 11.39 -2.48
C PRO A 133 -16.06 12.29 -3.61
N LYS A 134 -17.01 11.78 -4.41
CA LYS A 134 -17.74 12.60 -5.37
C LYS A 134 -18.32 13.77 -4.59
N ASP A 135 -17.95 14.96 -4.99
CA ASP A 135 -18.35 16.22 -4.37
C ASP A 135 -19.88 16.27 -4.25
N VAL A 136 -20.40 16.04 -3.04
CA VAL A 136 -21.85 16.05 -2.76
C VAL A 136 -22.41 17.48 -2.79
N SER A 137 -21.57 18.47 -3.04
CA SER A 137 -21.93 19.89 -3.20
C SER A 137 -22.88 20.17 -4.39
N GLY A 138 -23.09 19.20 -5.29
CA GLY A 138 -24.12 19.27 -6.32
C GLY A 138 -25.55 18.99 -5.84
N PHE A 139 -25.74 18.39 -4.66
CA PHE A 139 -27.07 17.98 -4.18
C PHE A 139 -27.82 19.10 -3.45
N LEU A 140 -27.12 20.09 -2.89
CA LEU A 140 -27.71 21.20 -2.12
C LEU A 140 -28.02 22.45 -2.95
N LYS A 141 -27.85 22.43 -4.29
CA LYS A 141 -28.26 23.53 -5.18
C LYS A 141 -29.68 23.39 -5.74
N LYS A 142 -30.46 22.43 -5.24
CA LYS A 142 -31.88 22.24 -5.59
C LYS A 142 -32.73 22.01 -4.35
N ILE A 143 -32.74 22.95 -3.41
CA ILE A 143 -33.88 23.21 -2.53
C ILE A 143 -33.95 24.72 -2.33
#